data_AF-A0A212F4Q1-F1
#
_entry.id   AF-A0A212F4Q1-F1
#
_cell.length_a   1.000
_cell.length_b   1.000
_cell.length_c   1.000
_cell.angle_alpha   90.00
_cell.angle_beta   90.00
_cell.angle_gamma   90.00
#
_symmetry.space_group_name_H-M   'P 1'
#
loop_
_entity.id
_entity.type
_entity.pdbx_description
1 polymer ?
#
loop_
_entity_poly.entity_id
_entity_poly.type
_entity_poly.pdbx_seq_one_letter_code
_entity_poly.pdbx_strand_id
1 'polypeptide(L)'
;MSGQVRTMRYILFCLLSLSLNRNLAFVLDKQNPYSQFRKWNAGLNGTLELEFKTDQPNGLLLYTDDGGTYDFFELKLVNGALRLRYNLGGGAQIITVGNNLNDGHWHKVQVGRRDEHTSLSVDGSTQSKASRGKEFDFGKFNTNSDVFIGGIPSSYNSKLTTLALPSVIFEPKFRGSVRNLVYSDLPGQPPRRQELRHSRDLKYGV
;
A
#
# COMPACT_ATOMS: atom_id res chain seq x y z
N MET A 1 49.98 -9.70 0.38
CA MET A 1 48.80 -10.46 0.88
C MET A 1 47.90 -9.67 1.85
N SER A 2 48.37 -8.59 2.52
CA SER A 2 47.57 -7.83 3.50
C SER A 2 46.54 -6.86 2.90
N GLY A 3 46.77 -6.33 1.69
CA GLY A 3 45.88 -5.38 1.01
C GLY A 3 44.56 -6.01 0.54
N GLN A 4 44.61 -7.20 -0.07
CA GLN A 4 43.42 -7.91 -0.54
C GLN A 4 42.45 -8.26 0.61
N VAL A 5 42.98 -8.64 1.79
CA VAL A 5 42.14 -8.98 2.95
C VAL A 5 41.43 -7.74 3.52
N ARG A 6 42.07 -6.57 3.51
CA ARG A 6 41.43 -5.31 3.92
C ARG A 6 40.34 -4.90 2.94
N THR A 7 40.60 -4.94 1.63
CA THR A 7 39.60 -4.61 0.60
C THR A 7 38.40 -5.56 0.63
N MET A 8 38.63 -6.86 0.83
CA MET A 8 37.56 -7.85 0.95
C MET A 8 36.68 -7.62 2.19
N ARG A 9 37.27 -7.15 3.31
CA ARG A 9 36.51 -6.74 4.51
C ARG A 9 35.64 -5.51 4.27
N TYR A 10 36.13 -4.50 3.55
CA TYR A 10 35.31 -3.32 3.20
C TYR A 10 34.16 -3.67 2.26
N ILE A 11 34.43 -4.49 1.24
CA ILE A 11 33.38 -4.96 0.32
C ILE A 11 32.34 -5.79 1.09
N LEU A 12 32.77 -6.71 1.96
CA LEU A 12 31.86 -7.51 2.77
C LEU A 12 31.04 -6.64 3.72
N PHE A 13 31.66 -5.63 4.37
CA PHE A 13 30.95 -4.70 5.25
C PHE A 13 29.98 -3.79 4.50
N CYS A 14 30.33 -3.33 3.29
CA CYS A 14 29.43 -2.61 2.40
C CYS A 14 28.28 -3.49 1.90
N LEU A 15 28.53 -4.75 1.54
CA LEU A 15 27.48 -5.69 1.15
C LEU A 15 26.57 -6.03 2.33
N LEU A 16 27.11 -6.21 3.53
CA LEU A 16 26.35 -6.39 4.77
C LEU A 16 25.49 -5.15 5.08
N SER A 17 26.05 -3.94 5.02
CA SER A 17 25.29 -2.71 5.28
C SER A 17 24.24 -2.43 4.19
N LEU A 18 24.53 -2.74 2.92
CA LEU A 18 23.57 -2.71 1.82
C LEU A 18 22.47 -3.76 1.97
N SER A 19 22.75 -4.90 2.62
CA SER A 19 21.75 -5.94 2.92
C SER A 19 20.88 -5.61 4.15
N LEU A 20 21.45 -4.96 5.17
CA LEU A 20 20.76 -4.53 6.40
C LEU A 20 19.74 -3.42 6.13
N ASN A 21 20.02 -2.51 5.20
CA ASN A 21 19.10 -1.42 4.84
C ASN A 21 17.85 -1.89 4.07
N ARG A 22 17.81 -3.13 3.55
CA ARG A 22 16.67 -3.64 2.76
C ARG A 22 15.47 -4.08 3.60
N ASN A 23 15.58 -4.09 4.93
CA ASN A 23 14.57 -4.63 5.85
C ASN A 23 14.02 -3.63 6.87
N LEU A 24 14.20 -2.32 6.68
CA LEU A 24 13.63 -1.31 7.57
C LEU A 24 12.10 -1.30 7.43
N ALA A 25 11.43 -1.88 8.42
CA ALA A 25 10.01 -1.72 8.63
C ALA A 25 9.73 -0.39 9.34
N PHE A 26 8.60 0.22 9.02
CA PHE A 26 8.03 1.31 9.82
C PHE A 26 6.91 0.77 10.69
N VAL A 27 6.76 1.35 11.88
CA VAL A 27 5.79 0.93 12.89
C VAL A 27 4.63 1.91 12.91
N LEU A 28 3.42 1.35 12.93
CA LEU A 28 2.16 2.08 13.06
C LEU A 28 1.54 1.73 14.40
N ASP A 29 1.25 2.77 15.19
CA ASP A 29 0.74 2.66 16.56
C ASP A 29 -0.22 3.82 16.88
N LYS A 30 -0.47 4.10 18.16
CA LYS A 30 -1.35 5.21 18.55
C LYS A 30 -0.75 6.58 18.24
N GLN A 31 0.57 6.70 18.31
CA GLN A 31 1.33 7.92 18.10
C GLN A 31 1.59 8.17 16.62
N ASN A 32 1.76 7.11 15.84
CA ASN A 32 1.99 7.11 14.40
C ASN A 32 0.87 6.34 13.70
N PRO A 33 -0.35 6.90 13.63
CA PRO A 33 -1.54 6.18 13.18
C PRO A 33 -1.60 5.93 11.67
N TYR A 34 -0.77 6.60 10.88
CA TYR A 34 -0.70 6.44 9.43
C TYR A 34 0.67 6.84 8.89
N SER A 35 0.93 6.47 7.65
CA SER A 35 2.06 6.95 6.84
C SER A 35 1.57 7.28 5.43
N GLN A 36 2.14 8.31 4.82
CA GLN A 36 1.74 8.81 3.50
C GLN A 36 2.86 8.60 2.50
N PHE A 37 2.51 8.09 1.32
CA PHE A 37 3.40 7.80 0.21
C PHE A 37 2.85 8.44 -1.07
N ARG A 38 3.71 8.61 -2.09
CA ARG A 38 3.30 9.19 -3.37
C ARG A 38 2.16 8.39 -3.99
N LYS A 39 1.25 9.05 -4.71
CA LYS A 39 0.17 8.41 -5.48
C LYS A 39 0.63 7.17 -6.27
N TRP A 40 -0.21 6.14 -6.28
CA TRP A 40 0.02 4.93 -7.06
C TRP A 40 -0.47 5.12 -8.50
N ASN A 41 0.40 4.90 -9.48
CA ASN A 41 -0.02 4.69 -10.85
C ASN A 41 -0.54 3.25 -11.00
N ALA A 42 -1.82 3.06 -10.69
CA ALA A 42 -2.45 1.75 -10.76
C ALA A 42 -2.57 1.23 -12.21
N GLY A 43 -2.75 2.14 -13.18
CA GLY A 43 -2.89 1.83 -14.61
C GLY A 43 -3.94 0.75 -14.91
N LEU A 44 -3.99 0.25 -16.15
CA LEU A 44 -4.74 -0.98 -16.46
C LEU A 44 -3.97 -2.25 -16.09
N ASN A 45 -2.63 -2.13 -16.08
CA ASN A 45 -1.72 -3.22 -15.76
C ASN A 45 -0.70 -2.72 -14.74
N GLY A 46 -0.71 -3.31 -13.55
CA GLY A 46 0.08 -2.80 -12.44
C GLY A 46 0.00 -3.65 -11.19
N THR A 47 0.95 -3.42 -10.28
CA THR A 47 1.03 -4.12 -9.00
C THR A 47 1.36 -3.17 -7.87
N LEU A 48 0.77 -3.44 -6.72
CA LEU A 48 1.18 -2.88 -5.44
C LEU A 48 1.49 -4.03 -4.49
N GLU A 49 2.70 -4.05 -3.95
CA GLU A 49 3.19 -5.06 -3.03
C GLU A 49 3.59 -4.41 -1.70
N LEU A 50 3.33 -5.09 -0.59
CA LEU A 50 3.85 -4.76 0.73
C LEU A 50 3.93 -6.01 1.60
N GLU A 51 4.67 -5.91 2.70
CA GLU A 51 4.60 -6.89 3.78
C GLU A 51 4.10 -6.23 5.05
N PHE A 52 3.26 -6.93 5.81
CA PHE A 52 2.76 -6.46 7.10
C PHE A 52 2.90 -7.52 8.19
N LYS A 53 2.94 -7.07 9.44
CA LYS A 53 2.93 -7.90 10.64
C LYS A 53 2.06 -7.24 11.71
N THR A 54 1.12 -7.97 12.30
CA THR A 54 0.20 -7.44 13.32
C THR A 54 -0.31 -8.55 14.24
N ASP A 55 -0.78 -8.18 15.42
CA ASP A 55 -1.59 -8.99 16.32
C ASP A 55 -3.08 -8.57 16.31
N GLN A 56 -3.42 -7.49 15.58
CA GLN A 56 -4.77 -6.95 15.52
C GLN A 56 -5.59 -7.64 14.43
N PRO A 57 -6.78 -8.19 14.75
CA PRO A 57 -7.60 -8.91 13.77
C PRO A 57 -8.33 -7.96 12.80
N ASN A 58 -8.39 -6.65 13.10
CA ASN A 58 -9.10 -5.66 12.31
C ASN A 58 -8.24 -4.39 12.18
N GLY A 59 -8.20 -3.80 10.98
CA GLY A 59 -7.50 -2.53 10.78
C GLY A 59 -7.30 -2.17 9.31
N LEU A 60 -7.43 -0.88 8.99
CA LEU A 60 -7.17 -0.31 7.67
C LEU A 60 -5.67 -0.34 7.36
N LEU A 61 -5.28 -1.20 6.43
CA LEU A 61 -3.89 -1.36 6.04
C LEU A 61 -3.50 -0.34 4.97
N LEU A 62 -4.34 -0.15 3.93
CA LEU A 62 -4.06 0.77 2.83
C LEU A 62 -5.34 1.43 2.31
N TYR A 63 -5.23 2.71 1.97
CA TYR A 63 -6.24 3.44 1.19
C TYR A 63 -5.60 4.37 0.15
N THR A 64 -6.22 4.44 -1.03
CA THR A 64 -5.95 5.46 -2.05
C THR A 64 -7.19 5.62 -2.94
N ASP A 65 -7.40 6.79 -3.53
CA ASP A 65 -8.51 7.10 -4.42
C ASP A 65 -8.13 8.05 -5.56
N ASP A 66 -9.08 8.33 -6.44
CA ASP A 66 -8.93 9.19 -7.62
C ASP A 66 -9.00 10.71 -7.34
N GLY A 67 -8.88 11.12 -6.07
CA GLY A 67 -9.05 12.51 -5.66
C GLY A 67 -10.46 12.84 -5.15
N GLY A 68 -11.24 11.83 -4.78
CA GLY A 68 -12.53 12.01 -4.11
C GLY A 68 -13.76 11.78 -5.00
N THR A 69 -13.60 11.22 -6.18
CA THR A 69 -14.67 11.09 -7.17
C THR A 69 -15.39 9.75 -7.01
N TYR A 70 -14.86 8.66 -7.56
CA TYR A 70 -15.55 7.36 -7.58
C TYR A 70 -14.63 6.17 -7.32
N ASP A 71 -13.39 6.23 -7.77
CA ASP A 71 -12.49 5.09 -7.79
C ASP A 71 -11.63 5.06 -6.53
N PHE A 72 -11.50 3.88 -5.94
CA PHE A 72 -10.71 3.69 -4.73
C PHE A 72 -10.18 2.26 -4.61
N PHE A 73 -9.13 2.11 -3.80
CA PHE A 73 -8.70 0.84 -3.24
C PHE A 73 -8.64 0.97 -1.71
N GLU A 74 -9.39 0.12 -1.01
CA GLU A 74 -9.38 -0.06 0.45
C GLU A 74 -8.91 -1.49 0.75
N LEU A 75 -7.77 -1.63 1.42
CA LEU A 75 -7.26 -2.90 1.90
C LEU A 75 -7.25 -2.90 3.43
N LYS A 76 -7.85 -3.91 4.05
CA LYS A 76 -7.93 -4.00 5.51
C LYS A 76 -8.00 -5.44 6.01
N LEU A 77 -7.63 -5.62 7.28
CA LEU A 77 -7.95 -6.84 8.00
C LEU A 77 -9.40 -6.81 8.50
N VAL A 78 -10.09 -7.94 8.36
CA VAL A 78 -11.40 -8.22 8.94
C VAL A 78 -11.35 -9.61 9.56
N ASN A 79 -11.38 -9.68 10.89
CA ASN A 79 -11.28 -10.92 11.66
C ASN A 79 -10.10 -11.82 11.23
N GLY A 80 -8.92 -11.21 11.02
CA GLY A 80 -7.69 -11.91 10.64
C GLY A 80 -7.62 -12.34 9.18
N ALA A 81 -8.62 -12.05 8.34
CA ALA A 81 -8.55 -12.21 6.90
C ALA A 81 -8.30 -10.87 6.21
N LEU A 82 -7.60 -10.89 5.07
CA LEU A 82 -7.34 -9.67 4.30
C LEU A 82 -8.47 -9.42 3.31
N ARG A 83 -9.06 -8.23 3.33
CA ARG A 83 -10.17 -7.83 2.47
C ARG A 83 -9.80 -6.61 1.64
N LEU A 84 -9.82 -6.78 0.32
CA LEU A 84 -9.71 -5.70 -0.65
C LEU A 84 -11.12 -5.31 -1.11
N ARG A 85 -11.50 -4.06 -0.89
CA ARG A 85 -12.68 -3.43 -1.51
C ARG A 85 -12.18 -2.37 -2.48
N TYR A 86 -12.68 -2.38 -3.71
CA TYR A 86 -12.23 -1.43 -4.73
C TYR A 86 -13.36 -1.04 -5.67
N ASN A 87 -13.25 0.12 -6.28
CA ASN A 87 -14.12 0.60 -7.35
C ASN A 87 -13.28 1.19 -8.48
N LEU A 88 -13.69 0.90 -9.72
CA LEU A 88 -13.06 1.31 -10.98
C LEU A 88 -14.19 1.64 -11.97
N GLY A 89 -15.04 2.61 -11.63
CA GLY A 89 -16.17 3.08 -12.43
C GLY A 89 -17.47 2.25 -12.39
N GLY A 90 -17.38 0.92 -12.38
CA GLY A 90 -18.57 0.03 -12.51
C GLY A 90 -19.26 -0.40 -11.22
N GLY A 91 -18.84 0.13 -10.07
CA GLY A 91 -19.37 -0.20 -8.76
C GLY A 91 -18.48 -1.16 -7.97
N ALA A 92 -18.53 -1.02 -6.64
CA ALA A 92 -17.57 -1.65 -5.75
C ALA A 92 -17.57 -3.18 -5.81
N GLN A 93 -16.37 -3.75 -5.85
CA GLN A 93 -16.10 -5.18 -5.73
C GLN A 93 -15.37 -5.48 -4.41
N ILE A 94 -15.45 -6.73 -3.96
CA ILE A 94 -14.79 -7.21 -2.73
C ILE A 94 -14.10 -8.54 -3.02
N ILE A 95 -12.83 -8.65 -2.61
CA ILE A 95 -12.02 -9.88 -2.63
C ILE A 95 -11.49 -10.10 -1.20
N THR A 96 -11.62 -11.32 -0.68
CA THR A 96 -11.11 -11.71 0.64
C THR A 96 -10.16 -12.89 0.49
N VAL A 97 -9.01 -12.84 1.14
CA VAL A 97 -7.97 -13.88 1.09
C VAL A 97 -7.37 -14.11 2.48
N GLY A 98 -7.03 -15.37 2.75
CA GLY A 98 -6.33 -15.76 3.98
C GLY A 98 -7.23 -15.79 5.21
N ASN A 99 -6.63 -16.20 6.32
CA ASN A 99 -7.20 -16.20 7.67
C ASN A 99 -6.03 -16.14 8.67
N ASN A 100 -6.32 -15.78 9.93
CA ASN A 100 -5.32 -15.71 11.00
C ASN A 100 -4.05 -14.92 10.64
N LEU A 101 -4.16 -13.91 9.77
CA LEU A 101 -3.03 -13.07 9.32
C LEU A 101 -2.59 -12.04 10.38
N ASN A 102 -3.14 -12.15 11.58
CA ASN A 102 -2.81 -11.38 12.77
C ASN A 102 -2.06 -12.26 13.79
N ASP A 103 -1.27 -13.22 13.31
CA ASP A 103 -0.51 -14.19 14.11
C ASP A 103 0.84 -13.64 14.62
N GLY A 104 1.16 -12.38 14.33
CA GLY A 104 2.43 -11.76 14.67
C GLY A 104 3.59 -12.12 13.73
N HIS A 105 3.36 -12.75 12.58
CA HIS A 105 4.36 -13.00 11.55
C HIS A 105 4.24 -12.04 10.36
N TRP A 106 5.27 -12.03 9.51
CA TRP A 106 5.27 -11.24 8.29
C TRP A 106 4.47 -11.96 7.21
N HIS A 107 3.47 -11.27 6.67
CA HIS A 107 2.69 -11.73 5.53
C HIS A 107 2.99 -10.84 4.32
N LYS A 108 3.21 -11.47 3.17
CA LYS A 108 3.43 -10.79 1.89
C LYS A 108 2.09 -10.61 1.18
N VAL A 109 1.78 -9.37 0.82
CA VAL A 109 0.54 -9.00 0.13
C VAL A 109 0.85 -8.40 -1.23
N GLN A 110 0.06 -8.77 -2.23
CA GLN A 110 0.09 -8.13 -3.53
C GLN A 110 -1.34 -7.85 -4.02
N VAL A 111 -1.58 -6.59 -4.41
CA VAL A 111 -2.72 -6.20 -5.24
C VAL A 111 -2.22 -6.16 -6.69
N GLY A 112 -2.89 -6.91 -7.56
CA GLY A 112 -2.56 -6.99 -8.98
C GLY A 112 -3.71 -6.46 -9.83
N ARG A 113 -3.36 -5.78 -10.91
CA ARG A 113 -4.29 -5.32 -11.94
C ARG A 113 -3.88 -5.87 -13.29
N ARG A 114 -4.85 -6.41 -14.02
CA ARG A 114 -4.73 -6.84 -15.40
C ARG A 114 -6.05 -6.56 -16.12
N ASP A 115 -6.09 -5.42 -16.79
CA ASP A 115 -7.26 -4.89 -17.49
C ASP A 115 -8.47 -4.80 -16.53
N GLU A 116 -9.58 -5.48 -16.82
CA GLU A 116 -10.75 -5.53 -15.94
C GLU A 116 -10.53 -6.38 -14.67
N HIS A 117 -9.51 -7.23 -14.64
CA HIS A 117 -9.26 -8.13 -13.52
C HIS A 117 -8.41 -7.47 -12.44
N THR A 118 -8.89 -7.54 -11.19
CA THR A 118 -8.13 -7.20 -10.00
C THR A 118 -7.93 -8.45 -9.16
N SER A 119 -6.71 -8.66 -8.64
CA SER A 119 -6.35 -9.78 -7.78
C SER A 119 -5.84 -9.31 -6.44
N LEU A 120 -6.15 -10.08 -5.39
CA LEU A 120 -5.51 -10.01 -4.09
C LEU A 120 -4.74 -11.31 -3.86
N SER A 121 -3.47 -11.20 -3.51
CA SER A 121 -2.62 -12.32 -3.13
C SER A 121 -2.06 -12.12 -1.73
N VAL A 122 -2.08 -13.17 -0.91
CA VAL A 122 -1.44 -13.22 0.41
C VAL A 122 -0.70 -14.54 0.56
N ASP A 123 0.62 -14.47 0.80
CA ASP A 123 1.51 -15.64 0.97
C ASP A 123 1.34 -16.70 -0.13
N GLY A 124 1.13 -16.26 -1.37
CA GLY A 124 0.94 -17.11 -2.55
C GLY A 124 -0.51 -17.55 -2.80
N SER A 125 -1.41 -17.43 -1.82
CA SER A 125 -2.85 -17.66 -2.03
C SER A 125 -3.46 -16.47 -2.75
N THR A 126 -4.09 -16.70 -3.90
CA THR A 126 -4.57 -15.61 -4.77
C THR A 126 -6.04 -15.78 -5.11
N GLN A 127 -6.78 -14.68 -5.11
CA GLN A 127 -8.15 -14.58 -5.60
C GLN A 127 -8.28 -13.38 -6.53
N SER A 128 -9.13 -13.45 -7.54
CA SER A 128 -9.32 -12.38 -8.52
C SER A 128 -10.79 -12.18 -8.88
N LYS A 129 -11.16 -10.95 -9.21
CA LYS A 129 -12.48 -10.60 -9.76
C LYS A 129 -12.36 -9.65 -10.94
N ALA A 130 -13.27 -9.80 -11.89
CA ALA A 130 -13.47 -8.82 -12.95
C ALA A 130 -14.31 -7.64 -12.40
N SER A 131 -13.87 -6.43 -12.71
CA SER A 131 -14.65 -5.21 -12.53
C SER A 131 -15.86 -5.21 -13.46
N ARG A 132 -16.92 -4.52 -13.05
CA ARG A 132 -18.08 -4.26 -13.89
C ARG A 132 -17.84 -2.99 -14.71
N GLY A 133 -18.62 -2.76 -15.75
CA GLY A 133 -18.56 -1.53 -16.55
C GLY A 133 -17.76 -1.67 -17.85
N LYS A 134 -17.39 -0.52 -18.43
CA LYS A 134 -16.69 -0.42 -19.72
C LYS A 134 -15.34 0.30 -19.63
N GLU A 135 -15.12 1.02 -18.53
CA GLU A 135 -13.89 1.75 -18.24
C GLU A 135 -13.35 1.18 -16.94
N PHE A 136 -12.05 0.88 -16.92
CA PHE A 136 -11.38 0.26 -15.78
C PHE A 136 -10.19 1.07 -15.30
N ASP A 137 -9.94 2.24 -15.89
CA ASP A 137 -8.87 3.11 -15.40
C ASP A 137 -9.12 3.52 -13.96
N PHE A 138 -8.03 3.74 -13.22
CA PHE A 138 -8.12 4.24 -11.85
C PHE A 138 -8.03 5.77 -11.89
N GLY A 139 -9.18 6.40 -12.05
CA GLY A 139 -9.29 7.85 -12.19
C GLY A 139 -8.36 8.43 -13.27
N LYS A 140 -7.83 9.62 -12.99
CA LYS A 140 -6.79 10.25 -13.80
C LYS A 140 -5.57 10.46 -12.91
N PHE A 141 -4.41 9.96 -13.35
CA PHE A 141 -3.19 9.99 -12.53
C PHE A 141 -2.86 11.37 -11.91
N ASN A 142 -3.17 12.47 -12.61
CA ASN A 142 -2.97 13.83 -12.09
C ASN A 142 -3.86 14.16 -10.88
N THR A 143 -5.11 13.67 -10.84
CA THR A 143 -6.05 13.91 -9.73
C THR A 143 -5.94 12.88 -8.61
N ASN A 144 -5.37 11.70 -8.88
CA ASN A 144 -5.27 10.63 -7.89
C ASN A 144 -4.58 11.10 -6.60
N SER A 145 -5.16 10.68 -5.48
CA SER A 145 -4.64 10.92 -4.14
C SER A 145 -3.38 10.12 -3.87
N ASP A 146 -2.66 10.54 -2.83
CA ASP A 146 -1.56 9.77 -2.28
C ASP A 146 -2.02 8.41 -1.71
N VAL A 147 -1.05 7.53 -1.44
CA VAL A 147 -1.30 6.25 -0.78
C VAL A 147 -1.12 6.43 0.72
N PHE A 148 -2.15 6.08 1.49
CA PHE A 148 -2.12 6.08 2.94
C PHE A 148 -2.00 4.64 3.45
N ILE A 149 -1.05 4.39 4.35
CA ILE A 149 -0.88 3.11 5.04
C ILE A 149 -1.24 3.31 6.52
N GLY A 150 -2.03 2.41 7.09
CA GLY A 150 -2.34 2.39 8.52
C GLY A 150 -3.63 3.07 8.94
N GLY A 151 -3.98 4.17 8.27
CA GLY A 151 -5.10 5.01 8.66
C GLY A 151 -5.21 6.23 7.74
N ILE A 152 -6.30 6.99 7.90
CA ILE A 152 -6.48 8.28 7.22
C ILE A 152 -6.13 9.43 8.18
N PRO A 153 -5.48 10.50 7.70
CA PRO A 153 -5.24 11.69 8.51
C PRO A 153 -6.55 12.31 9.02
N SER A 154 -6.58 12.74 10.29
CA SER A 154 -7.78 13.34 10.89
C SER A 154 -8.24 14.64 10.21
N SER A 155 -7.38 15.29 9.43
CA SER A 155 -7.75 16.45 8.61
C SER A 155 -8.82 16.15 7.55
N TYR A 156 -9.02 14.88 7.19
CA TYR A 156 -10.10 14.47 6.29
C TYR A 156 -11.47 14.44 6.98
N ASN A 157 -11.55 14.46 8.31
CA ASN A 157 -12.83 14.44 9.03
C ASN A 157 -13.72 15.65 8.70
N SER A 158 -13.12 16.78 8.33
CA SER A 158 -13.83 17.99 7.88
C SER A 158 -13.88 18.12 6.34
N LYS A 159 -13.37 17.13 5.59
CA LYS A 159 -13.24 17.13 4.13
C LYS A 159 -13.70 15.80 3.52
N LEU A 160 -14.80 15.25 4.02
CA LEU A 160 -15.30 13.93 3.57
C LEU A 160 -15.58 13.86 2.07
N THR A 161 -15.92 14.98 1.44
CA THR A 161 -16.17 15.08 0.00
C THR A 161 -14.91 14.94 -0.86
N THR A 162 -13.72 14.92 -0.25
CA THR A 162 -12.46 14.66 -0.96
C THR A 162 -12.06 13.18 -0.91
N LEU A 163 -12.97 12.29 -0.48
CA LEU A 163 -12.77 10.84 -0.43
C LEU A 163 -13.81 10.15 -1.30
N ALA A 164 -13.36 9.26 -2.19
CA ALA A 164 -14.28 8.46 -3.01
C ALA A 164 -15.05 7.45 -2.13
N LEU A 165 -14.48 7.06 -0.99
CA LEU A 165 -15.13 6.26 0.04
C LEU A 165 -15.11 6.98 1.40
N PRO A 166 -16.06 7.90 1.69
CA PRO A 166 -16.04 8.66 2.94
C PRO A 166 -16.08 7.81 4.21
N SER A 167 -16.67 6.61 4.18
CA SER A 167 -16.76 5.73 5.35
C SER A 167 -15.39 5.25 5.86
N VAL A 168 -14.33 5.34 5.04
CA VAL A 168 -12.99 4.88 5.38
C VAL A 168 -12.44 5.55 6.64
N ILE A 169 -12.88 6.78 6.96
CA ILE A 169 -12.43 7.51 8.15
C ILE A 169 -12.86 6.84 9.47
N PHE A 170 -13.87 5.98 9.43
CA PHE A 170 -14.39 5.24 10.58
C PHE A 170 -13.74 3.86 10.74
N GLU A 171 -12.89 3.45 9.79
CA GLU A 171 -12.20 2.18 9.89
C GLU A 171 -11.21 2.21 11.06
N PRO A 172 -11.10 1.10 11.83
CA PRO A 172 -10.05 0.97 12.82
C PRO A 172 -8.68 1.18 12.17
N LYS A 173 -7.81 1.93 12.83
CA LYS A 173 -6.43 2.11 12.36
C LYS A 173 -5.66 0.81 12.52
N PHE A 174 -4.92 0.40 11.49
CA PHE A 174 -3.99 -0.71 11.60
C PHE A 174 -2.87 -0.36 12.58
N ARG A 175 -2.50 -1.35 13.40
CA ARG A 175 -1.35 -1.27 14.30
C ARG A 175 -0.46 -2.46 14.02
N GLY A 176 0.83 -2.22 13.89
CA GLY A 176 1.77 -3.26 13.50
C GLY A 176 2.97 -2.68 12.78
N SER A 177 3.63 -3.52 12.00
CA SER A 177 4.79 -3.13 11.20
C SER A 177 4.49 -3.35 9.73
N VAL A 178 4.98 -2.44 8.88
CA VAL A 178 4.88 -2.55 7.42
C VAL A 178 6.26 -2.33 6.81
N ARG A 179 6.57 -3.06 5.74
CA ARG A 179 7.80 -2.88 4.97
C ARG A 179 7.58 -3.20 3.51
N ASN A 180 8.60 -2.95 2.70
CA ASN A 180 8.66 -3.39 1.30
C ASN A 180 7.48 -2.89 0.46
N LEU A 181 7.00 -1.66 0.71
CA LEU A 181 5.98 -1.04 -0.12
C LEU A 181 6.56 -0.73 -1.51
N VAL A 182 6.07 -1.43 -2.52
CA VAL A 182 6.56 -1.38 -3.90
C VAL A 182 5.40 -1.20 -4.87
N TYR A 183 5.45 -0.13 -5.66
CA TYR A 183 4.55 0.11 -6.77
C TYR A 183 5.15 1.14 -7.73
N SER A 184 4.51 1.34 -8.89
CA SER A 184 4.88 2.42 -9.80
C SER A 184 4.18 3.71 -9.39
N ASP A 185 4.93 4.78 -9.11
CA ASP A 185 4.36 6.08 -8.74
C ASP A 185 4.34 7.06 -9.92
N LEU A 186 4.65 6.60 -11.14
CA LEU A 186 4.67 7.42 -12.36
C LEU A 186 4.24 6.60 -13.59
N PRO A 187 3.52 7.20 -14.55
CA PRO A 187 3.23 6.59 -15.86
C PRO A 187 4.49 6.12 -16.58
N GLY A 188 4.45 4.90 -17.11
CA GLY A 188 5.55 4.31 -17.90
C GLY A 188 6.79 3.87 -17.10
N GLN A 189 6.79 4.03 -15.77
CA GLN A 189 7.91 3.59 -14.92
C GLN A 189 7.65 2.22 -14.30
N PRO A 190 8.68 1.38 -14.11
CA PRO A 190 8.53 0.11 -13.42
C PRO A 190 8.22 0.31 -11.92
N PRO A 191 7.61 -0.68 -11.25
CA PRO A 191 7.43 -0.64 -9.81
C PRO A 191 8.75 -0.49 -9.07
N ARG A 192 8.77 0.37 -8.04
CA ARG A 192 9.93 0.61 -7.18
C ARG A 192 9.51 0.73 -5.74
N ARG A 193 10.47 0.57 -4.83
CA ARG A 193 10.26 0.84 -3.40
C ARG A 193 9.88 2.30 -3.20
N GLN A 194 8.88 2.51 -2.36
CA GLN A 194 8.33 3.81 -2.04
C GLN A 194 8.90 4.32 -0.71
N GLU A 195 9.11 5.63 -0.67
CA GLU A 195 9.68 6.32 0.48
C GLU A 195 8.59 7.15 1.15
N LEU A 196 8.68 7.26 2.48
CA LEU A 196 7.73 8.03 3.27
C LEU A 196 7.80 9.52 2.85
N ARG A 197 6.65 10.14 2.59
CA ARG A 197 6.61 11.58 2.31
C ARG A 197 6.91 12.33 3.61
N HIS A 198 7.94 13.16 3.59
CA HIS A 198 8.24 14.04 4.71
C HIS A 198 7.48 15.36 4.54
N SER A 199 7.20 16.04 5.65
CA SER A 199 6.45 17.31 5.67
C SER A 199 7.03 18.41 4.78
N ARG A 200 8.34 18.34 4.46
CA ARG A 200 9.01 19.25 3.51
C ARG A 200 8.55 19.05 2.07
N ASP A 201 8.21 17.83 1.67
CA ASP A 201 7.76 17.49 0.32
C ASP A 201 6.28 17.83 0.09
N LEU A 202 5.55 18.21 1.15
CA LEU A 202 4.16 18.67 1.07
C LEU A 202 4.07 20.18 0.76
N LYS A 203 5.14 20.94 1.02
CA LYS A 203 5.16 22.41 0.81
C LYS A 203 5.48 22.83 -0.63
N TYR A 204 5.96 21.91 -1.47
CA TYR A 204 6.41 22.19 -2.84
C TYR A 204 5.63 21.38 -3.91
N GLY A 205 4.51 20.77 -3.55
CA GLY A 205 3.59 20.18 -4.53
C GLY A 205 2.77 21.28 -5.19
N VAL A 206 3.21 21.73 -6.37
CA VAL A 206 2.43 22.54 -7.32
C VAL A 206 1.33 21.69 -7.92
#